data_AF-A0A7J3XGC5-F1
#
_entry.id   AF-A0A7J3XGC5-F1
#
_cell.length_a   1.000
_cell.length_b   1.000
_cell.length_c   1.000
_cell.angle_alpha   90.00
_cell.angle_beta   90.00
_cell.angle_gamma   90.00
#
_symmetry.space_group_name_H-M   'P 1'
#
loop_
_entity.id
_entity.type
_entity.pdbx_description
1 polymer ?
#
loop_
_entity_poly.entity_id
_entity_poly.type
_entity_poly.pdbx_seq_one_letter_code
_entity_poly.pdbx_strand_id
1 'polypeptide(L)'
;MPGHALPYRRLLSEEAWRRFLKVDVLRALSYVGRVLRLVEVLRGSSASLQTVKVAAGIVGRDTVGHSRDVRKALERLLGVACVGCDELVRDVARGIPLERVATGVRPVFSDTPLLRELRLLEGILAEVVRRFARVEVDEGYVEEVVRKDYVSLVGNPLELSRLLRGLVAALLRLLPLYSPVSFTARSLRLAPRFAVAKLLGDPLPELLGRFGVDLVELLPVEPGDYALLTHRVGSLGDLVSSS
;
A
#
# COMPACT_ATOMS: atom_id res chain seq x y z
N MET A 1 -42.71 -6.94 19.95
CA MET A 1 -42.10 -5.80 19.23
C MET A 1 -40.93 -6.33 18.41
N PRO A 2 -40.93 -6.20 17.07
CA PRO A 2 -39.82 -6.68 16.27
C PRO A 2 -38.61 -5.80 16.53
N GLY A 3 -37.53 -6.41 17.05
CA GLY A 3 -36.29 -5.72 17.37
C GLY A 3 -35.68 -5.13 16.11
N HIS A 4 -35.61 -3.80 16.04
CA HIS A 4 -34.83 -3.10 15.03
C HIS A 4 -33.36 -3.48 15.21
N ALA A 5 -32.89 -4.43 14.41
CA ALA A 5 -31.48 -4.77 14.35
C ALA A 5 -30.70 -3.49 14.02
N LEU A 6 -29.79 -3.12 14.91
CA LEU A 6 -29.06 -1.86 14.80
C LEU A 6 -28.38 -1.76 13.42
N PRO A 7 -28.45 -0.62 12.72
CA PRO A 7 -28.11 -0.56 11.30
C PRO A 7 -26.64 -0.85 10.98
N TYR A 8 -25.74 -0.67 11.96
CA TYR A 8 -24.35 -1.10 11.84
C TYR A 8 -24.19 -2.62 11.67
N ARG A 9 -25.18 -3.44 12.09
CA ARG A 9 -25.19 -4.89 11.82
C ARG A 9 -25.25 -5.22 10.33
N ARG A 10 -25.87 -4.36 9.50
CA ARG A 10 -25.86 -4.52 8.04
C ARG A 10 -24.51 -4.18 7.42
N LEU A 11 -23.76 -3.25 8.03
CA LEU A 11 -22.39 -2.94 7.63
C LEU A 11 -21.43 -4.04 8.08
N LEU A 12 -21.69 -4.70 9.19
CA LEU A 12 -20.98 -5.91 9.64
C LEU A 12 -21.44 -7.19 8.92
N SER A 13 -22.12 -7.07 7.77
CA SER A 13 -22.53 -8.23 6.98
C SER A 13 -21.31 -8.98 6.43
N GLU A 14 -21.49 -10.28 6.21
CA GLU A 14 -20.44 -11.12 5.64
C GLU A 14 -19.93 -10.59 4.29
N GLU A 15 -20.81 -10.03 3.45
CA GLU A 15 -20.44 -9.44 2.16
C GLU A 15 -19.56 -8.19 2.28
N ALA A 16 -19.79 -7.35 3.29
CA ALA A 16 -18.95 -6.19 3.54
C ALA A 16 -17.56 -6.62 4.01
N TRP A 17 -17.49 -7.62 4.88
CA TRP A 17 -16.23 -8.26 5.29
C TRP A 17 -15.51 -8.90 4.11
N ARG A 18 -16.20 -9.66 3.25
CA ARG A 18 -15.60 -10.26 2.04
C ARG A 18 -15.01 -9.19 1.11
N ARG A 19 -15.69 -8.07 0.90
CA ARG A 19 -15.17 -6.94 0.09
C ARG A 19 -13.93 -6.30 0.71
N PHE A 20 -13.96 -6.04 2.02
CA PHE A 20 -12.81 -5.53 2.75
C PHE A 20 -11.60 -6.47 2.63
N LEU A 21 -11.80 -7.78 2.84
CA LEU A 21 -10.76 -8.79 2.73
C LEU A 21 -10.21 -8.91 1.30
N LYS A 22 -11.09 -8.90 0.29
CA LYS A 22 -10.69 -8.99 -1.12
C LYS A 22 -9.91 -7.76 -1.60
N VAL A 23 -10.21 -6.57 -1.08
CA VAL A 23 -9.64 -5.32 -1.61
C VAL A 23 -8.52 -4.79 -0.72
N ASP A 24 -8.79 -4.56 0.56
CA ASP A 24 -7.85 -3.88 1.45
C ASP A 24 -6.81 -4.84 2.03
N VAL A 25 -7.20 -6.06 2.42
CA VAL A 25 -6.23 -7.09 2.89
C VAL A 25 -5.36 -7.57 1.75
N LEU A 26 -5.92 -7.87 0.58
CA LEU A 26 -5.14 -8.23 -0.61
C LEU A 26 -4.16 -7.13 -1.02
N ARG A 27 -4.58 -5.85 -0.92
CA ARG A 27 -3.70 -4.72 -1.20
C ARG A 27 -2.54 -4.63 -0.20
N ALA A 28 -2.81 -4.84 1.09
CA ALA A 28 -1.77 -4.89 2.10
C ALA A 28 -0.79 -6.04 1.81
N LEU A 29 -1.31 -7.24 1.51
CA LEU A 29 -0.50 -8.40 1.14
C LEU A 29 0.39 -8.10 -0.08
N SER A 30 -0.18 -7.50 -1.12
CA SER A 30 0.56 -7.10 -2.32
C SER A 30 1.68 -6.10 -2.02
N TYR A 31 1.44 -5.08 -1.19
CA TYR A 31 2.49 -4.12 -0.81
C TYR A 31 3.58 -4.73 0.07
N VAL A 32 3.22 -5.62 0.99
CA VAL A 32 4.17 -6.37 1.81
C VAL A 32 5.06 -7.23 0.91
N GLY A 33 4.46 -8.03 0.02
CA GLY A 33 5.17 -8.87 -0.94
C GLY A 33 6.07 -8.07 -1.89
N ARG A 34 5.61 -6.90 -2.37
CA ARG A 34 6.43 -6.00 -3.21
C ARG A 34 7.71 -5.58 -2.52
N VAL A 35 7.65 -5.16 -1.25
CA VAL A 35 8.83 -4.71 -0.50
C VAL A 35 9.79 -5.88 -0.27
N LEU A 36 9.28 -7.03 0.16
CA LEU A 36 10.10 -8.21 0.42
C LEU A 36 10.82 -8.70 -0.85
N ARG A 37 10.08 -8.87 -1.95
CA ARG A 37 10.63 -9.31 -3.24
C ARG A 37 11.58 -8.29 -3.84
N LEU A 38 11.33 -6.99 -3.68
CA LEU A 38 12.27 -5.97 -4.11
C LEU A 38 13.63 -6.13 -3.40
N VAL A 39 13.62 -6.40 -2.10
CA VAL A 39 14.87 -6.67 -1.35
C VAL A 39 15.56 -7.93 -1.87
N GLU A 40 14.80 -8.97 -2.22
CA GLU A 40 15.34 -10.18 -2.84
C GLU A 40 15.95 -9.91 -4.22
N VAL A 41 15.30 -9.10 -5.05
CA VAL A 41 15.82 -8.67 -6.36
C VAL A 41 17.15 -7.91 -6.17
N LEU A 42 17.20 -6.96 -5.24
CA LEU A 42 18.43 -6.22 -4.92
C LEU A 42 19.53 -7.18 -4.44
N ARG A 43 19.20 -8.15 -3.59
CA ARG A 43 20.14 -9.16 -3.08
C ARG A 43 20.67 -10.06 -4.19
N GLY A 44 19.78 -10.56 -5.05
CA GLY A 44 20.12 -11.41 -6.19
C GLY A 44 20.91 -10.70 -7.29
N SER A 45 20.80 -9.37 -7.37
CA SER A 45 21.53 -8.51 -8.31
C SER A 45 22.63 -7.68 -7.64
N SER A 46 23.16 -8.14 -6.50
CA SER A 46 24.13 -7.40 -5.67
C SER A 46 25.42 -7.00 -6.39
N ALA A 47 25.85 -7.79 -7.38
CA ALA A 47 27.02 -7.48 -8.22
C ALA A 47 26.72 -6.50 -9.37
N SER A 48 25.45 -6.17 -9.60
CA SER A 48 25.07 -5.28 -10.70
C SER A 48 25.40 -3.82 -10.38
N LEU A 49 25.82 -3.09 -11.41
CA LEU A 49 26.07 -1.64 -11.32
C LEU A 49 24.82 -0.87 -10.84
N GLN A 50 23.64 -1.34 -11.24
CA GLN A 50 22.36 -0.76 -10.87
C GLN A 50 22.09 -0.88 -9.36
N THR A 51 22.32 -2.05 -8.77
CA THR A 51 22.18 -2.25 -7.33
C THR A 51 23.23 -1.48 -6.55
N VAL A 52 24.46 -1.39 -7.04
CA VAL A 52 25.50 -0.50 -6.47
C VAL A 52 25.04 0.94 -6.48
N LYS A 53 24.47 1.43 -7.60
CA LYS A 53 23.92 2.79 -7.69
C LYS A 53 22.84 3.04 -6.65
N VAL A 54 21.90 2.10 -6.50
CA VAL A 54 20.81 2.18 -5.51
C VAL A 54 21.40 2.20 -4.10
N ALA A 55 22.26 1.24 -3.76
CA ALA A 55 22.90 1.12 -2.45
C ALA A 55 23.81 2.30 -2.12
N ALA A 56 24.36 2.99 -3.11
CA ALA A 56 25.11 4.23 -2.95
C ALA A 56 24.22 5.46 -2.73
N GLY A 57 22.92 5.34 -3.01
CA GLY A 57 21.97 6.46 -2.94
C GLY A 57 22.21 7.52 -4.01
N ILE A 58 22.74 7.13 -5.18
CA ILE A 58 23.06 8.06 -6.27
C ILE A 58 21.81 8.29 -7.11
N VAL A 59 21.27 9.51 -7.06
CA VAL A 59 20.09 9.94 -7.84
C VAL A 59 20.50 10.56 -9.19
N GLY A 60 21.78 10.93 -9.37
CA GLY A 60 22.35 11.60 -10.54
C GLY A 60 23.67 12.30 -10.20
N ARG A 61 24.28 13.03 -11.16
CA ARG A 61 25.54 13.77 -10.93
C ARG A 61 25.38 14.89 -9.88
N ASP A 62 24.22 15.55 -9.85
CA ASP A 62 23.99 16.76 -9.04
C ASP A 62 23.37 16.50 -7.66
N THR A 63 23.09 15.23 -7.32
CA THR A 63 22.28 14.84 -6.14
C THR A 63 23.07 14.05 -5.09
N VAL A 64 24.40 14.07 -5.20
CA VAL A 64 25.37 13.47 -4.28
C VAL A 64 25.15 13.94 -2.83
N GLY A 65 24.65 15.17 -2.62
CA GLY A 65 24.35 15.72 -1.30
C GLY A 65 23.34 14.92 -0.46
N HIS A 66 22.43 14.18 -1.08
CA HIS A 66 21.41 13.39 -0.38
C HIS A 66 21.78 11.90 -0.22
N SER A 67 22.87 11.47 -0.84
CA SER A 67 23.30 10.05 -0.87
C SER A 67 23.44 9.46 0.54
N ARG A 68 23.90 10.24 1.52
CA ARG A 68 24.08 9.79 2.91
C ARG A 68 22.74 9.49 3.58
N ASP A 69 21.73 10.33 3.39
CA ASP A 69 20.42 10.14 4.00
C ASP A 69 19.66 8.98 3.33
N VAL A 70 19.77 8.89 2.00
CA VAL A 70 19.23 7.75 1.25
C VAL A 70 19.86 6.44 1.71
N ARG A 71 21.19 6.39 1.87
CA ARG A 71 21.89 5.21 2.39
C ARG A 71 21.42 4.81 3.78
N LYS A 72 21.31 5.77 4.70
CA LYS A 72 20.77 5.52 6.04
C LYS A 72 19.33 4.97 5.99
N ALA A 73 18.49 5.49 5.10
CA ALA A 73 17.13 4.99 4.93
C ALA A 73 17.12 3.55 4.39
N LEU A 74 17.91 3.28 3.35
CA LEU A 74 18.06 1.93 2.76
C LEU A 74 18.58 0.92 3.78
N GLU A 75 19.60 1.28 4.55
CA GLU A 75 20.18 0.43 5.59
C GLU A 75 19.17 0.15 6.71
N ARG A 76 18.54 1.18 7.26
CA ARG A 76 17.60 1.02 8.39
C ARG A 76 16.33 0.28 8.01
N LEU A 77 15.78 0.57 6.83
CA LEU A 77 14.46 0.10 6.44
C LEU A 77 14.56 -1.24 5.71
N LEU A 78 15.49 -1.33 4.75
CA LEU A 78 15.62 -2.49 3.86
C LEU A 78 16.87 -3.34 4.14
N GLY A 79 17.72 -2.94 5.09
CA GLY A 79 18.93 -3.69 5.43
C GLY A 79 20.01 -3.62 4.36
N VAL A 80 19.94 -2.63 3.46
CA VAL A 80 20.89 -2.46 2.36
C VAL A 80 21.96 -1.45 2.77
N ALA A 81 23.11 -1.95 3.18
CA ALA A 81 24.31 -1.15 3.44
C ALA A 81 25.23 -1.17 2.21
N CYS A 82 26.19 -0.25 2.15
CA CYS A 82 27.17 -0.22 1.08
C CYS A 82 28.59 0.05 1.60
N VAL A 83 29.49 -0.88 1.32
CA VAL A 83 30.93 -0.77 1.63
C VAL A 83 31.64 -0.10 0.46
N GLY A 84 32.45 0.93 0.75
CA GLY A 84 33.20 1.71 -0.26
C GLY A 84 32.39 2.80 -0.97
N CYS A 85 31.12 3.00 -0.61
CA CYS A 85 30.25 3.97 -1.29
C CYS A 85 30.63 5.44 -1.05
N ASP A 86 31.36 5.79 0.02
CA ASP A 86 31.75 7.18 0.27
C ASP A 86 32.78 7.69 -0.74
N GLU A 87 33.68 6.82 -1.21
CA GLU A 87 34.67 7.14 -2.24
C GLU A 87 33.99 7.16 -3.60
N LEU A 88 33.16 6.15 -3.89
CA LEU A 88 32.33 6.09 -5.09
C LEU A 88 31.53 7.37 -5.32
N VAL A 89 30.79 7.81 -4.29
CA VAL A 89 29.94 9.00 -4.37
C VAL A 89 30.78 10.26 -4.61
N ARG A 90 31.96 10.37 -3.99
CA ARG A 90 32.89 11.48 -4.21
C ARG A 90 33.43 11.51 -5.63
N ASP A 91 33.79 10.37 -6.19
CA ASP A 91 34.33 10.28 -7.55
C ASP A 91 33.26 10.52 -8.62
N VAL A 92 32.04 10.04 -8.39
CA VAL A 92 30.89 10.37 -9.25
C VAL A 92 30.57 11.86 -9.18
N ALA A 93 30.66 12.50 -8.01
CA ALA A 93 30.49 13.95 -7.87
C ALA A 93 31.53 14.75 -8.66
N ARG A 94 32.72 14.20 -8.87
CA ARG A 94 33.79 14.77 -9.71
C ARG A 94 33.58 14.53 -11.21
N GLY A 95 32.49 13.85 -11.59
CA GLY A 95 32.14 13.58 -12.98
C GLY A 95 32.73 12.27 -13.54
N ILE A 96 33.32 11.42 -12.69
CA ILE A 96 33.83 10.11 -13.14
C ILE A 96 32.64 9.16 -13.36
N PRO A 97 32.54 8.49 -14.52
CA PRO A 97 31.45 7.55 -14.80
C PRO A 97 31.40 6.40 -13.79
N LEU A 98 30.19 6.04 -13.34
CA LEU A 98 29.96 5.03 -12.31
C LEU A 98 30.60 3.67 -12.65
N GLU A 99 30.59 3.30 -13.93
CA GLU A 99 31.13 2.06 -14.48
C GLU A 99 32.63 1.90 -14.18
N ARG A 100 33.36 3.01 -14.03
CA ARG A 100 34.81 3.03 -13.80
C ARG A 100 35.20 3.00 -12.33
N VAL A 101 34.29 3.40 -11.43
CA VAL A 101 34.57 3.61 -10.00
C VAL A 101 33.80 2.67 -9.09
N ALA A 102 32.80 1.94 -9.62
CA ALA A 102 32.07 0.92 -8.87
C ALA A 102 32.93 -0.33 -8.54
N THR A 103 34.13 -0.44 -9.11
CA THR A 103 35.09 -1.52 -8.86
C THR A 103 35.51 -1.54 -7.38
N GLY A 104 35.11 -2.59 -6.67
CA GLY A 104 35.43 -2.76 -5.24
C GLY A 104 34.31 -2.32 -4.28
N VAL A 105 33.26 -1.68 -4.79
CA VAL A 105 32.07 -1.33 -4.00
C VAL A 105 31.15 -2.54 -3.91
N ARG A 106 30.63 -2.81 -2.70
CA ARG A 106 29.76 -3.97 -2.46
C ARG A 106 28.56 -3.60 -1.60
N PRO A 107 27.33 -3.80 -2.12
CA PRO A 107 26.13 -3.80 -1.28
C PRO A 107 26.17 -4.97 -0.30
N VAL A 108 25.82 -4.71 0.96
CA VAL A 108 25.71 -5.71 2.02
C VAL A 108 24.27 -5.75 2.48
N PHE A 109 23.73 -6.96 2.61
CA PHE A 109 22.34 -7.18 2.98
C PHE A 109 22.28 -7.76 4.38
N SER A 110 21.45 -7.14 5.21
CA SER A 110 21.14 -7.59 6.57
C SER A 110 19.65 -7.72 6.73
N ASP A 111 19.23 -8.47 7.75
CA ASP A 111 17.82 -8.63 8.05
C ASP A 111 17.39 -7.64 9.12
N THR A 112 16.55 -6.67 8.74
CA THR A 112 16.07 -5.62 9.65
C THR A 112 14.85 -6.08 10.44
N PRO A 113 14.57 -5.46 11.59
CA PRO A 113 13.31 -5.70 12.31
C PRO A 113 12.08 -5.50 11.41
N LEU A 114 12.07 -4.47 10.56
CA LEU A 114 10.97 -4.24 9.61
C LEU A 114 10.77 -5.43 8.67
N LEU A 115 11.84 -5.96 8.06
CA LEU A 115 11.72 -7.10 7.14
C LEU A 115 11.21 -8.36 7.85
N ARG A 116 11.60 -8.58 9.11
CA ARG A 116 11.07 -9.69 9.91
C ARG A 116 9.57 -9.55 10.16
N GLU A 117 9.14 -8.37 10.61
CA GLU A 117 7.72 -8.07 10.82
C GLU A 117 6.92 -8.19 9.53
N LEU A 118 7.47 -7.74 8.39
CA LEU A 118 6.81 -7.87 7.09
C LEU A 118 6.65 -9.33 6.66
N ARG A 119 7.64 -10.21 6.89
CA ARG A 119 7.48 -11.65 6.58
C ARG A 119 6.44 -12.32 7.46
N LEU A 120 6.39 -11.99 8.74
CA LEU A 120 5.35 -12.49 9.65
C LEU A 120 3.97 -12.02 9.18
N LEU A 121 3.85 -10.74 8.84
CA LEU A 121 2.62 -10.15 8.36
C LEU A 121 2.19 -10.74 7.01
N GLU A 122 3.12 -11.00 6.09
CA GLU A 122 2.85 -11.67 4.81
C GLU A 122 2.17 -13.02 5.04
N GLY A 123 2.72 -13.86 5.93
CA GLY A 123 2.14 -15.16 6.26
C GLY A 123 0.72 -15.04 6.83
N ILE A 124 0.49 -14.09 7.74
CA ILE A 124 -0.83 -13.83 8.32
C ILE A 124 -1.83 -13.37 7.25
N LEU A 125 -1.45 -12.38 6.43
CA LEU A 125 -2.31 -11.82 5.40
C LEU A 125 -2.61 -12.85 4.30
N ALA A 126 -1.63 -13.65 3.89
CA ALA A 126 -1.80 -14.72 2.92
C ALA A 126 -2.82 -15.77 3.42
N GLU A 127 -2.74 -16.14 4.70
CA GLU A 127 -3.70 -17.10 5.28
C GLU A 127 -5.12 -16.50 5.36
N VAL A 128 -5.25 -15.22 5.73
CA VAL A 128 -6.54 -14.53 5.75
C VAL A 128 -7.15 -14.46 4.35
N VAL A 129 -6.37 -14.07 3.34
CA VAL A 129 -6.83 -13.99 1.94
C VAL A 129 -7.25 -15.38 1.43
N ARG A 130 -6.43 -16.41 1.67
CA ARG A 130 -6.73 -17.79 1.25
C ARG A 130 -8.01 -18.31 1.87
N ARG A 131 -8.19 -18.16 3.19
CA ARG A 131 -9.35 -18.70 3.91
C ARG A 131 -10.64 -17.96 3.60
N PHE A 132 -10.59 -16.62 3.53
CA PHE A 132 -11.80 -15.80 3.57
C PHE A 132 -12.10 -15.05 2.27
N ALA A 133 -11.08 -14.66 1.51
CA ALA A 133 -11.30 -14.01 0.22
C ALA A 133 -11.43 -15.04 -0.92
N ARG A 134 -10.85 -16.24 -0.78
CA ARG A 134 -10.76 -17.27 -1.83
C ARG A 134 -10.22 -16.70 -3.14
N VAL A 135 -9.29 -15.75 -3.03
CA VAL A 135 -8.65 -15.07 -4.15
C VAL A 135 -7.18 -15.43 -4.08
N GLU A 136 -6.62 -15.84 -5.21
CA GLU A 136 -5.19 -16.03 -5.33
C GLU A 136 -4.52 -14.70 -5.63
N VAL A 137 -3.30 -14.53 -5.11
CA VAL A 137 -2.45 -13.42 -5.49
C VAL A 137 -1.99 -13.68 -6.91
N ASP A 138 -2.21 -12.71 -7.81
CA ASP A 138 -1.64 -12.75 -9.14
C ASP A 138 -0.13 -12.49 -9.04
N GLU A 139 0.62 -13.57 -8.96
CA GLU A 139 2.09 -13.57 -8.86
C GLU A 139 2.73 -12.83 -10.05
N GLY A 140 2.18 -12.97 -11.26
CA GLY A 140 2.68 -12.28 -12.45
C GLY A 140 2.51 -10.76 -12.38
N TYR A 141 1.35 -10.31 -11.88
CA TYR A 141 1.14 -8.88 -11.59
C TYR A 141 2.12 -8.36 -10.53
N VAL A 142 2.34 -9.12 -9.45
CA VAL A 142 3.28 -8.71 -8.40
C VAL A 142 4.71 -8.59 -8.95
N GLU A 143 5.17 -9.55 -9.75
CA GLU A 143 6.48 -9.51 -10.40
C GLU A 143 6.62 -8.30 -11.33
N GLU A 144 5.60 -7.99 -12.14
CA GLU A 144 5.63 -6.83 -13.03
C GLU A 144 5.77 -5.52 -12.24
N VAL A 145 5.03 -5.40 -11.14
CA VAL A 145 5.08 -4.21 -10.28
C VAL A 145 6.42 -4.11 -9.55
N VAL A 146 6.97 -5.22 -9.05
CA VAL A 146 8.31 -5.25 -8.43
C VAL A 146 9.38 -4.81 -9.44
N ARG A 147 9.28 -5.29 -10.69
CA ARG A 147 10.19 -4.86 -11.76
C ARG A 147 10.10 -3.35 -12.01
N LYS A 148 8.88 -2.79 -12.05
CA LYS A 148 8.67 -1.34 -12.17
C LYS A 148 9.29 -0.57 -11.01
N ASP A 149 9.07 -1.04 -9.77
CA ASP A 149 9.63 -0.43 -8.57
C ASP A 149 11.17 -0.47 -8.56
N TYR A 150 11.76 -1.59 -8.99
CA TYR A 150 13.22 -1.71 -9.15
C TYR A 150 13.76 -0.71 -10.18
N VAL A 151 13.15 -0.61 -11.36
CA VAL A 151 13.54 0.37 -12.40
C VAL A 151 13.42 1.81 -11.86
N SER A 152 12.35 2.12 -11.13
CA SER A 152 12.18 3.43 -10.49
C SER A 152 13.29 3.73 -9.49
N LEU A 153 13.69 2.76 -8.66
CA LEU A 153 14.78 2.91 -7.70
C LEU A 153 16.14 3.10 -8.36
N VAL A 154 16.42 2.35 -9.43
CA VAL A 154 17.64 2.52 -10.23
C VAL A 154 17.70 3.92 -10.83
N GLY A 155 16.55 4.46 -11.28
CA GLY A 155 16.44 5.84 -11.74
C GLY A 155 16.70 6.84 -10.62
N ASN A 156 15.96 6.70 -9.51
CA ASN A 156 15.99 7.58 -8.36
C ASN A 156 15.77 6.79 -7.06
N PRO A 157 16.84 6.56 -6.25
CA PRO A 157 16.71 5.88 -4.96
C PRO A 157 15.70 6.49 -3.96
N LEU A 158 15.30 7.76 -4.10
CA LEU A 158 14.26 8.38 -3.27
C LEU A 158 12.86 7.79 -3.52
N GLU A 159 12.66 7.06 -4.62
CA GLU A 159 11.42 6.33 -4.91
C GLU A 159 11.10 5.27 -3.85
N LEU A 160 12.07 4.88 -3.02
CA LEU A 160 11.84 4.08 -1.82
C LEU A 160 10.76 4.71 -0.93
N SER A 161 10.77 6.03 -0.80
CA SER A 161 9.78 6.75 0.00
C SER A 161 8.36 6.64 -0.57
N ARG A 162 8.21 6.54 -1.90
CA ARG A 162 6.91 6.30 -2.55
C ARG A 162 6.43 4.88 -2.25
N LEU A 163 7.30 3.89 -2.36
CA LEU A 163 6.99 2.49 -2.04
C LEU A 163 6.55 2.34 -0.58
N LEU A 164 7.32 2.90 0.35
CA LEU A 164 7.01 2.82 1.78
C LEU A 164 5.76 3.60 2.18
N ARG A 165 5.49 4.77 1.56
CA ARG A 165 4.22 5.47 1.74
C ARG A 165 3.05 4.62 1.26
N GLY A 166 3.20 3.92 0.14
CA GLY A 166 2.22 2.96 -0.35
C GLY A 166 1.97 1.81 0.61
N LEU A 167 3.05 1.23 1.18
CA LEU A 167 2.97 0.21 2.23
C LEU A 167 2.20 0.73 3.45
N VAL A 168 2.61 1.87 4.03
CA VAL A 168 1.94 2.45 5.20
C VAL A 168 0.47 2.74 4.91
N ALA A 169 0.16 3.32 3.75
CA ALA A 169 -1.22 3.57 3.34
C ALA A 169 -2.05 2.28 3.18
N ALA A 170 -1.43 1.19 2.75
CA ALA A 170 -2.07 -0.12 2.68
C ALA A 170 -2.29 -0.73 4.07
N LEU A 171 -1.30 -0.63 4.97
CA LEU A 171 -1.41 -1.13 6.34
C LEU A 171 -2.43 -0.34 7.18
N LEU A 172 -2.52 0.98 7.02
CA LEU A 172 -3.53 1.80 7.67
C LEU A 172 -4.97 1.42 7.25
N ARG A 173 -5.13 0.77 6.09
CA ARG A 173 -6.44 0.24 5.69
C ARG A 173 -6.83 -1.00 6.47
N LEU A 174 -5.92 -1.63 7.21
CA LEU A 174 -6.19 -2.79 8.05
C LEU A 174 -6.73 -2.42 9.44
N LEU A 175 -6.79 -1.12 9.80
CA LEU A 175 -7.37 -0.67 11.06
C LEU A 175 -8.77 -1.25 11.39
N PRO A 176 -9.67 -1.51 10.41
CA PRO A 176 -10.91 -2.26 10.63
C PRO A 176 -10.77 -3.63 11.29
N LEU A 177 -9.61 -4.31 11.16
CA LEU A 177 -9.34 -5.58 11.83
C LEU A 177 -9.15 -5.43 13.35
N TYR A 178 -8.87 -4.21 13.83
CA TYR A 178 -8.66 -3.95 15.25
C TYR A 178 -9.98 -3.96 16.04
N SER A 179 -11.07 -3.47 15.45
CA SER A 179 -12.38 -3.49 16.09
C SER A 179 -13.54 -3.38 15.09
N PRO A 180 -14.73 -3.94 15.42
CA PRO A 180 -15.95 -3.73 14.64
C PRO A 180 -16.35 -2.24 14.47
N VAL A 181 -15.96 -1.39 15.42
CA VAL A 181 -16.22 0.06 15.37
C VAL A 181 -15.33 0.72 14.32
N SER A 182 -14.05 0.37 14.27
CA SER A 182 -13.11 0.83 13.24
C SER A 182 -13.54 0.39 11.85
N PHE A 183 -14.10 -0.83 11.73
CA PHE A 183 -14.70 -1.31 10.49
C PHE A 183 -15.90 -0.47 10.06
N THR A 184 -16.84 -0.24 10.98
CA THR A 184 -18.02 0.59 10.72
C THR A 184 -17.63 2.01 10.29
N ALA A 185 -16.71 2.65 11.01
CA ALA A 185 -16.21 3.98 10.66
C ALA A 185 -15.55 4.01 9.27
N ARG A 186 -14.76 2.98 8.94
CA ARG A 186 -14.11 2.87 7.63
C ARG A 186 -15.12 2.70 6.50
N SER A 187 -16.13 1.86 6.67
CA SER A 187 -17.20 1.64 5.70
C SER A 187 -18.02 2.91 5.43
N LEU A 188 -18.08 3.82 6.40
CA LEU A 188 -18.81 5.09 6.32
C LEU A 188 -17.96 6.27 5.87
N ARG A 189 -16.62 6.15 5.84
CA ARG A 189 -15.68 7.27 5.58
C ARG A 189 -15.94 8.04 4.28
N LEU A 190 -16.53 7.39 3.27
CA LEU A 190 -16.86 8.00 1.98
C LEU A 190 -18.34 7.84 1.64
N ALA A 191 -19.17 7.46 2.62
CA ALA A 191 -20.59 7.32 2.40
C ALA A 191 -21.23 8.71 2.31
N PRO A 192 -22.09 8.97 1.32
CA PRO A 192 -22.83 10.21 1.22
C PRO A 192 -23.67 10.44 2.48
N ARG A 193 -23.70 11.67 3.00
CA ARG A 193 -24.43 12.01 4.25
C ARG A 193 -25.88 11.52 4.24
N PHE A 194 -26.57 11.66 3.11
CA PHE A 194 -27.96 11.19 2.96
C PHE A 194 -28.11 9.67 3.14
N ALA A 195 -27.13 8.88 2.66
CA ALA A 195 -27.14 7.43 2.78
C ALA A 195 -26.87 7.00 4.22
N VAL A 196 -25.97 7.72 4.91
CA VAL A 196 -25.69 7.52 6.33
C VAL A 196 -26.91 7.91 7.18
N ALA A 197 -27.56 9.04 6.89
CA ALA A 197 -28.78 9.47 7.57
C ALA A 197 -29.93 8.47 7.40
N LYS A 198 -30.09 7.89 6.21
CA LYS A 198 -31.09 6.85 5.93
C LYS A 198 -30.80 5.53 6.64
N LEU A 199 -29.53 5.20 6.87
CA LEU A 199 -29.13 3.96 7.55
C LEU A 199 -29.13 4.12 9.06
N LEU A 200 -28.59 5.20 9.61
CA LEU A 200 -28.26 5.34 11.02
C LEU A 200 -29.08 6.43 11.76
N GLY A 201 -30.02 7.10 11.07
CA GLY A 201 -30.59 8.37 11.53
C GLY A 201 -29.63 9.54 11.25
N ASP A 202 -30.09 10.79 11.38
CA ASP A 202 -29.26 11.96 11.07
C ASP A 202 -28.01 11.97 11.98
N PRO A 203 -26.82 11.65 11.43
CA PRO A 203 -25.65 11.50 12.27
C PRO A 203 -25.11 12.89 12.62
N LEU A 204 -24.89 13.16 13.91
CA LEU A 204 -24.16 14.35 14.33
C LEU A 204 -22.77 14.34 13.67
N PRO A 205 -22.47 15.25 12.72
CA PRO A 205 -21.21 15.22 11.96
C PRO A 205 -20.00 15.37 12.87
N GLU A 206 -20.15 16.08 13.99
CA GLU A 206 -19.12 16.24 15.02
C GLU A 206 -18.71 14.93 15.68
N LEU A 207 -19.65 14.00 15.88
CA LEU A 207 -19.40 12.73 16.54
C LEU A 207 -18.68 11.75 15.61
N LEU A 208 -19.02 11.77 14.31
CA LEU A 208 -18.33 11.01 13.27
C LEU A 208 -16.97 11.62 12.88
N GLY A 209 -16.86 12.95 12.90
CA GLY A 209 -15.60 13.67 12.68
C GLY A 209 -14.52 13.31 13.72
N ARG A 210 -14.91 13.03 14.98
CA ARG A 210 -13.99 12.50 16.01
C ARG A 210 -13.35 11.15 15.65
N PHE A 211 -13.93 10.41 14.71
CA PHE A 211 -13.39 9.15 14.18
C PHE A 211 -12.78 9.30 12.79
N GLY A 212 -12.57 10.53 12.30
CA GLY A 212 -12.01 10.80 10.97
C GLY A 212 -12.94 10.41 9.82
N VAL A 213 -14.26 10.43 10.07
CA VAL A 213 -15.30 10.21 9.07
C VAL A 213 -15.82 11.57 8.62
N ASP A 214 -15.37 11.99 7.44
CA ASP A 214 -15.88 13.17 6.76
C ASP A 214 -17.01 12.74 5.83
N LEU A 215 -18.27 12.97 6.26
CA LEU A 215 -19.42 12.68 5.41
C LEU A 215 -19.46 13.67 4.26
N VAL A 216 -19.41 13.16 3.03
CA VAL A 216 -19.49 13.99 1.85
C VAL A 216 -20.94 14.46 1.67
N GLU A 217 -21.16 15.77 1.65
CA GLU A 217 -22.35 16.36 1.07
C GLU A 217 -22.20 16.28 -0.44
N LEU A 218 -22.93 15.36 -1.07
CA LEU A 218 -23.10 15.44 -2.50
C LEU A 218 -23.88 16.72 -2.78
N LEU A 219 -23.37 17.55 -3.70
CA LEU A 219 -24.18 18.58 -4.35
C LEU A 219 -25.52 17.95 -4.74
N PRO A 220 -26.65 18.66 -4.62
CA PRO A 220 -27.97 18.10 -4.90
C PRO A 220 -28.02 17.66 -6.37
N VAL A 221 -27.73 16.39 -6.61
CA VAL A 221 -28.01 15.73 -7.88
C VAL A 221 -29.49 15.41 -7.83
N GLU A 222 -30.22 15.81 -8.87
CA GLU A 222 -31.66 15.64 -8.94
C GLU A 222 -32.06 14.19 -8.65
N PRO A 223 -33.27 13.94 -8.08
CA PRO A 223 -33.67 12.64 -7.52
C PRO A 223 -33.75 11.46 -8.52
N GLY A 224 -33.30 11.64 -9.77
CA GLY A 224 -33.27 10.62 -10.83
C GLY A 224 -31.97 9.82 -10.94
N ASP A 225 -30.83 10.34 -10.49
CA ASP A 225 -29.51 9.74 -10.81
C ASP A 225 -29.01 8.66 -9.84
N TYR A 226 -29.74 8.39 -8.76
CA TYR A 226 -29.40 7.31 -7.83
C TYR A 226 -29.66 5.90 -8.38
N ALA A 227 -30.21 5.78 -9.60
CA ALA A 227 -30.45 4.51 -10.28
C ALA A 227 -29.16 3.70 -10.53
N LEU A 228 -27.99 4.34 -10.51
CA LEU A 228 -26.68 3.68 -10.61
C LEU A 228 -26.31 2.81 -9.40
N LEU A 229 -26.96 3.01 -8.24
CA LEU A 229 -26.58 2.34 -6.97
C LEU A 229 -27.68 1.43 -6.38
N THR A 230 -28.80 1.22 -7.07
CA THR A 230 -29.91 0.39 -6.57
C THR A 230 -30.32 -0.71 -7.55
N HIS A 231 -30.58 -1.92 -7.05
CA HIS A 231 -31.18 -3.05 -7.80
C HIS A 231 -32.70 -2.89 -7.94
N ARG A 232 -33.16 -1.82 -8.59
CA ARG A 232 -34.56 -1.71 -9.04
C ARG A 232 -34.67 -2.35 -10.43
N VAL A 233 -35.78 -3.04 -10.69
CA VAL A 233 -36.07 -3.64 -12.00
C VAL A 233 -35.91 -2.58 -13.10
N GLY A 234 -35.00 -2.82 -14.04
CA GLY A 234 -34.63 -1.90 -15.12
C GLY A 234 -33.47 -0.93 -14.85
N SER A 235 -32.74 -1.06 -13.73
CA SER A 235 -31.54 -0.26 -13.46
C SER A 235 -30.26 -0.89 -14.02
N LEU A 236 -29.17 -0.11 -14.11
CA LEU A 236 -27.83 -0.62 -14.47
C LEU A 236 -27.35 -1.73 -13.51
N GLY A 237 -27.77 -1.68 -12.24
CA GLY A 237 -27.50 -2.74 -11.26
C GLY A 237 -28.33 -4.02 -11.47
N ASP A 238 -29.42 -3.97 -12.23
CA ASP A 238 -30.25 -5.11 -12.64
C ASP A 238 -29.69 -5.79 -13.90
N LEU A 239 -29.13 -4.99 -14.82
CA LEU A 239 -28.46 -5.44 -16.05
C LEU A 239 -27.15 -6.19 -15.78
N VAL A 240 -26.41 -5.83 -14.73
CA VAL A 240 -25.15 -6.52 -14.34
C VAL A 240 -25.42 -7.84 -13.59
N SER A 241 -26.58 -8.00 -12.97
CA SER A 241 -26.98 -9.25 -12.28
C SER A 241 -27.69 -10.27 -13.18
N SER A 242 -27.98 -9.91 -14.43
CA SER A 242 -28.64 -10.76 -15.43
C SER A 242 -27.70 -11.22 -16.55
N SER A 243 -26.37 -11.11 -16.35
CA SER A 243 -25.33 -11.70 -17.21
C SER A 243 -24.55 -12.79 -16.49
#